data_AF-Q0RIG1-F1
#
_entry.id   AF-Q0RIG1-F1
#
_cell.length_a   1.000
_cell.length_b   1.000
_cell.length_c   1.000
_cell.angle_alpha   90.00
_cell.angle_beta   90.00
_cell.angle_gamma   90.00
#
_symmetry.space_group_name_H-M   'P 1'
#
loop_
_entity.id
_entity.type
_entity.pdbx_description
1 polymer ?
#
loop_
_entity_poly.entity_id
_entity_poly.type
_entity_poly.pdbx_seq_one_letter_code
_entity_poly.pdbx_strand_id
1 'polypeptide(L)'
;MTTEGNLLTGHEADGGVDVARTRPALLAIEPTFGAGVLCPAVHAALDRLDLGLDDVAVVNLVTRAALLGPASADVVVATFYNVNPRLVESVIPAVWRKASPEAVLAAQQAAFAPVLAAALAPIDPAELGELAELARAAGQAAAANREGRPLLAGLAALPWPREDHLVIWHAAKVLREHRGDGHIAGLVLEGLRGIDALVIHAAYEGWPGELLRDSRRWDPPAWDASVASLRRRGWLTEAATPEVTPEVTPELTAAVTPELTAAVTPELTAEGRRRRRWIEDRTDQLAALAYAPIGDAGMDRMIELGAKVVAALGAAGLATRLRRPVAR
;
A
#
# COMPACT_ATOMS: atom_id res chain seq x y z
N MET A 1 41.14 -20.37 6.27
CA MET A 1 40.06 -19.82 5.42
C MET A 1 38.80 -19.80 6.27
N THR A 2 38.61 -18.69 6.98
CA THR A 2 37.50 -18.42 7.88
C THR A 2 36.29 -17.99 7.06
N THR A 3 35.17 -18.68 7.28
CA THR A 3 33.81 -18.25 6.94
C THR A 3 33.55 -16.86 7.51
N GLU A 4 33.51 -15.84 6.64
CA GLU A 4 32.94 -14.54 6.99
C GLU A 4 31.43 -14.71 7.20
N GLY A 5 31.04 -14.68 8.48
CA GLY A 5 29.66 -14.46 8.86
C GLY A 5 29.21 -13.11 8.31
N ASN A 6 28.06 -13.10 7.64
CA ASN A 6 27.43 -11.89 7.13
C ASN A 6 27.20 -10.89 8.29
N LEU A 7 27.81 -9.71 8.22
CA LEU A 7 27.74 -8.63 9.21
C LEU A 7 26.32 -8.07 9.43
N LEU A 8 25.32 -8.54 8.68
CA LEU A 8 23.93 -8.04 8.70
C LEU A 8 22.96 -8.88 9.55
N THR A 9 23.39 -10.00 10.16
CA THR A 9 22.47 -10.90 10.88
C THR A 9 22.71 -10.96 12.40
N GLY A 10 23.53 -10.06 12.94
CA GLY A 10 23.93 -10.09 14.35
C GLY A 10 23.59 -8.81 15.11
N HIS A 11 22.31 -8.44 15.17
CA HIS A 11 21.84 -7.54 16.22
C HIS A 11 20.49 -8.03 16.73
N GLU A 12 20.53 -8.91 17.72
CA GLU A 12 19.41 -9.03 18.65
C GLU A 12 19.35 -7.70 19.41
N ALA A 13 18.47 -6.80 18.96
CA ALA A 13 18.13 -5.60 19.71
C ALA A 13 17.31 -6.03 20.93
N ASP A 14 18.02 -6.36 22.01
CA ASP A 14 17.44 -6.52 23.35
C ASP A 14 16.81 -5.18 23.76
N GLY A 15 15.47 -5.09 23.68
CA GLY A 15 14.67 -3.87 23.90
C GLY A 15 13.67 -3.50 22.79
N GLY A 16 13.59 -4.24 21.69
CA GLY A 16 12.64 -3.99 20.59
C GLY A 16 11.23 -4.56 20.81
N VAL A 17 10.23 -3.98 20.14
CA VAL A 17 8.86 -4.53 20.06
C VAL A 17 8.80 -5.81 19.22
N ASP A 18 7.80 -6.66 19.45
CA ASP A 18 7.57 -7.82 18.59
C ASP A 18 7.14 -7.39 17.19
N VAL A 19 8.02 -7.63 16.22
CA VAL A 19 7.85 -7.29 14.81
C VAL A 19 6.56 -7.91 14.23
N ALA A 20 6.14 -9.08 14.71
CA ALA A 20 4.94 -9.75 14.23
C ALA A 20 3.64 -8.96 14.51
N ARG A 21 3.67 -8.04 15.48
CA ARG A 21 2.53 -7.17 15.85
C ARG A 21 2.40 -5.92 14.99
N THR A 22 3.48 -5.49 14.33
CA THR A 22 3.53 -4.21 13.59
C THR A 22 2.49 -4.15 12.46
N ARG A 23 2.39 -5.20 11.65
CA ARG A 23 1.43 -5.28 10.54
C ARG A 23 -0.02 -5.35 11.03
N PRO A 24 -0.41 -6.22 11.98
CA PRO A 24 -1.73 -6.19 12.59
C PRO A 24 -2.11 -4.81 13.16
N ALA A 25 -1.18 -4.14 13.88
CA ALA A 25 -1.43 -2.81 14.43
C ALA A 25 -1.68 -1.75 13.34
N LEU A 26 -0.93 -1.77 12.23
CA LEU A 26 -1.23 -0.93 11.06
C LEU A 26 -2.61 -1.25 10.47
N LEU A 27 -2.90 -2.54 10.25
CA LEU A 27 -4.16 -2.99 9.65
C LEU A 27 -5.41 -2.64 10.50
N ALA A 28 -5.23 -2.37 11.78
CA ALA A 28 -6.29 -1.94 12.68
C ALA A 28 -6.81 -0.52 12.34
N ILE A 29 -5.97 0.34 11.76
CA ILE A 29 -6.34 1.73 11.42
C ILE A 29 -6.22 2.07 9.93
N GLU A 30 -5.42 1.34 9.16
CA GLU A 30 -5.25 1.52 7.70
C GLU A 30 -6.58 1.56 6.90
N PRO A 31 -7.65 0.86 7.30
CA PRO A 31 -8.97 0.99 6.68
C PRO A 31 -9.50 2.43 6.60
N THR A 32 -9.13 3.32 7.52
CA THR A 32 -9.48 4.75 7.44
C THR A 32 -8.79 5.46 6.26
N PHE A 33 -7.55 5.09 5.94
CA PHE A 33 -6.86 5.56 4.74
C PHE A 33 -7.58 5.10 3.48
N GLY A 34 -7.91 3.80 3.39
CA GLY A 34 -8.63 3.24 2.25
C GLY A 34 -9.98 3.91 2.03
N ALA A 35 -10.73 4.13 3.11
CA ALA A 35 -12.01 4.85 3.07
C ALA A 35 -11.85 6.29 2.53
N GLY A 36 -10.79 7.00 2.91
CA GLY A 36 -10.51 8.35 2.42
C GLY A 36 -10.13 8.43 0.93
N VAL A 37 -9.65 7.34 0.34
CA VAL A 37 -9.36 7.24 -1.10
C VAL A 37 -10.60 6.82 -1.89
N LEU A 38 -11.43 5.94 -1.33
CA LEU A 38 -12.59 5.36 -1.99
C LEU A 38 -13.89 6.16 -1.81
N CYS A 39 -13.88 7.16 -0.92
CA CYS A 39 -15.06 7.94 -0.58
C CYS A 39 -15.61 8.73 -1.78
N PRO A 40 -16.88 8.52 -2.19
CA PRO A 40 -17.48 9.27 -3.29
C PRO A 40 -17.47 10.79 -3.08
N ALA A 41 -17.60 11.25 -1.82
CA ALA A 41 -17.54 12.68 -1.51
C ALA A 41 -16.16 13.29 -1.82
N VAL A 42 -15.08 12.51 -1.65
CA VAL A 42 -13.71 12.93 -2.01
C VAL A 42 -13.58 13.03 -3.52
N HIS A 43 -14.08 12.04 -4.26
CA HIS A 43 -14.05 12.04 -5.73
C HIS A 43 -14.79 13.26 -6.28
N ALA A 44 -16.03 13.48 -5.83
CA ALA A 44 -16.81 14.65 -6.21
C ALA A 44 -16.14 15.98 -5.82
N ALA A 45 -15.39 16.03 -4.72
CA ALA A 45 -14.66 17.23 -4.33
C ALA A 45 -13.45 17.51 -5.23
N LEU A 46 -12.74 16.47 -5.67
CA LEU A 46 -11.62 16.58 -6.60
C LEU A 46 -12.09 16.86 -8.03
N ASP A 47 -13.25 16.35 -8.45
CA ASP A 47 -13.84 16.65 -9.76
C ASP A 47 -14.14 18.14 -9.93
N ARG A 48 -14.51 18.83 -8.83
CA ARG A 48 -14.71 20.29 -8.83
C ARG A 48 -13.43 21.10 -9.10
N LEU A 49 -12.26 20.47 -9.00
CA LEU A 49 -10.97 21.07 -9.37
C LEU A 49 -10.66 20.88 -10.87
N ASP A 50 -11.58 20.29 -11.65
CA ASP A 50 -11.43 20.01 -13.09
C ASP A 50 -10.17 19.19 -13.43
N LEU A 51 -9.80 18.26 -12.56
CA LEU A 51 -8.54 17.53 -12.70
C LEU A 51 -8.59 16.38 -13.71
N GLY A 52 -9.79 15.95 -14.11
CA GLY A 52 -9.98 14.80 -15.02
C GLY A 52 -9.51 13.48 -14.38
N LEU A 53 -9.85 13.26 -13.11
CA LEU A 53 -9.47 12.04 -12.38
C LEU A 53 -10.55 10.98 -12.57
N ASP A 54 -10.45 10.21 -13.66
CA ASP A 54 -11.56 9.36 -14.11
C ASP A 54 -11.71 8.03 -13.34
N ASP A 55 -10.76 7.70 -12.45
CA ASP A 55 -10.84 6.48 -11.65
C ASP A 55 -10.06 6.52 -10.32
N VAL A 56 -10.40 5.59 -9.43
CA VAL A 56 -9.84 5.43 -8.08
C VAL A 56 -8.31 5.32 -8.05
N ALA A 57 -7.69 4.62 -9.01
CA ALA A 57 -6.24 4.43 -8.99
C ALA A 57 -5.51 5.76 -9.27
N VAL A 58 -6.06 6.59 -10.15
CA VAL A 58 -5.55 7.93 -10.46
C VAL A 58 -5.82 8.88 -9.28
N VAL A 59 -7.00 8.84 -8.66
CA VAL A 59 -7.28 9.59 -7.42
C VAL A 59 -6.27 9.24 -6.32
N ASN A 60 -5.99 7.95 -6.12
CA ASN A 60 -5.01 7.48 -5.15
C ASN A 60 -3.59 7.94 -5.47
N LEU A 61 -3.19 7.94 -6.75
CA LEU A 61 -1.90 8.48 -7.19
C LEU A 61 -1.79 9.97 -6.87
N VAL A 62 -2.77 10.77 -7.30
CA VAL A 62 -2.74 12.23 -7.22
C VAL A 62 -2.81 12.72 -5.76
N THR A 63 -3.75 12.19 -4.97
CA THR A 63 -3.91 12.61 -3.56
C THR A 63 -2.69 12.26 -2.71
N ARG A 64 -2.04 11.13 -2.98
CA ARG A 64 -0.79 10.77 -2.30
C ARG A 64 0.40 11.58 -2.84
N ALA A 65 0.49 11.82 -4.14
CA ALA A 65 1.59 12.57 -4.74
C ALA A 65 1.59 14.04 -4.29
N ALA A 66 0.41 14.60 -3.97
CA ALA A 66 0.29 15.94 -3.44
C ALA A 66 1.06 16.15 -2.11
N LEU A 67 1.36 15.09 -1.36
CA LEU A 67 2.20 15.14 -0.17
C LEU A 67 3.65 15.56 -0.46
N LEU A 68 4.12 15.35 -1.69
CA LEU A 68 5.47 15.70 -2.13
C LEU A 68 5.58 17.17 -2.58
N GLY A 69 4.50 17.96 -2.47
CA GLY A 69 4.42 19.28 -3.08
C GLY A 69 4.39 19.20 -4.61
N PRO A 70 4.81 20.26 -5.33
CA PRO A 70 4.80 20.31 -6.79
C PRO A 70 6.01 19.56 -7.38
N ALA A 71 6.20 18.31 -6.95
CA ALA A 71 7.31 17.46 -7.39
C ALA A 71 7.23 17.14 -8.88
N SER A 72 8.37 16.95 -9.55
CA SER A 72 8.39 16.52 -10.95
C SER A 72 7.83 15.10 -11.12
N ALA A 73 7.44 14.75 -12.34
CA ALA A 73 7.02 13.38 -12.66
C ALA A 73 8.06 12.34 -12.27
N ASP A 74 9.35 12.60 -12.51
CA ASP A 74 10.43 11.65 -12.17
C ASP A 74 10.52 11.37 -10.67
N VAL A 75 10.33 12.39 -9.83
CA VAL A 75 10.30 12.20 -8.36
C VAL A 75 9.11 11.34 -7.96
N VAL A 76 7.94 11.55 -8.58
CA VAL A 76 6.76 10.73 -8.31
C VAL A 76 6.92 9.31 -8.85
N VAL A 77 7.53 9.10 -10.02
CA VAL A 77 7.84 7.76 -10.55
C VAL A 77 8.74 6.99 -9.60
N ALA A 78 9.83 7.62 -9.13
CA ALA A 78 10.75 7.01 -8.17
C ALA A 78 10.04 6.61 -6.87
N THR A 79 9.15 7.49 -6.38
CA THR A 79 8.46 7.32 -5.10
C THR A 79 7.29 6.32 -5.16
N PHE A 80 6.53 6.32 -6.26
CA PHE A 80 5.36 5.43 -6.45
C PHE A 80 5.74 4.08 -7.05
N TYR A 81 7.03 3.82 -7.24
CA TYR A 81 7.75 2.59 -7.56
C TYR A 81 7.12 1.66 -8.59
N ASN A 82 5.94 1.10 -8.31
CA ASN A 82 5.23 0.12 -9.11
C ASN A 82 4.11 0.70 -10.00
N VAL A 83 3.87 2.01 -9.99
CA VAL A 83 2.97 2.67 -10.97
C VAL A 83 3.68 2.81 -12.32
N ASN A 84 2.99 2.59 -13.44
CA ASN A 84 3.58 2.78 -14.76
C ASN A 84 4.11 4.22 -14.94
N PRO A 85 5.39 4.42 -15.27
CA PRO A 85 5.98 5.75 -15.48
C PRO A 85 5.21 6.60 -16.48
N ARG A 86 4.71 6.02 -17.58
CA ARG A 86 3.95 6.76 -18.61
C ARG A 86 2.64 7.35 -18.06
N LEU A 87 2.00 6.65 -17.12
CA LEU A 87 0.80 7.19 -16.44
C LEU A 87 1.20 8.39 -15.59
N VAL A 88 2.29 8.29 -14.83
CA VAL A 88 2.75 9.38 -13.96
C VAL A 88 3.15 10.57 -14.83
N GLU A 89 3.99 10.38 -15.83
CA GLU A 89 4.46 11.43 -16.75
C GLU A 89 3.34 12.19 -17.46
N SER A 90 2.19 11.53 -17.71
CA SER A 90 1.03 12.17 -18.33
C SER A 90 0.12 12.88 -17.32
N VAL A 91 -0.28 12.18 -16.25
CA VAL A 91 -1.25 12.68 -15.26
C VAL A 91 -0.66 13.81 -14.43
N ILE A 92 0.53 13.58 -13.90
CA ILE A 92 1.04 14.31 -12.74
C ILE A 92 1.35 15.78 -13.16
N PRO A 93 2.06 16.06 -14.28
CA PRO A 93 2.25 17.45 -14.75
C PRO A 93 0.95 18.13 -15.19
N ALA A 94 -0.03 17.37 -15.69
CA ALA A 94 -1.33 17.92 -16.08
C ALA A 94 -2.14 18.40 -14.88
N VAL A 95 -2.13 17.64 -13.78
CA VAL A 95 -2.81 17.99 -12.53
C VAL A 95 -2.22 19.25 -11.91
N TRP A 96 -0.88 19.35 -11.78
CA TRP A 96 -0.28 20.53 -11.12
C TRP A 96 -0.39 21.83 -11.92
N ARG A 97 -0.67 21.77 -13.23
CA ARG A 97 -1.04 22.95 -14.00
C ARG A 97 -2.44 23.48 -13.66
N LYS A 98 -3.32 22.62 -13.13
CA LYS A 98 -4.72 22.95 -12.83
C LYS A 98 -4.97 23.25 -11.35
N ALA A 99 -4.35 22.49 -10.44
CA ALA A 99 -4.49 22.69 -9.00
C ALA A 99 -3.15 22.54 -8.28
N SER A 100 -2.97 23.31 -7.20
CA SER A 100 -1.82 23.11 -6.32
C SER A 100 -1.98 21.82 -5.50
N PRO A 101 -0.88 21.18 -5.09
CA PRO A 101 -0.91 20.05 -4.16
C PRO A 101 -1.72 20.35 -2.89
N GLU A 102 -1.61 21.56 -2.35
CA GLU A 102 -2.32 22.01 -1.15
C GLU A 102 -3.84 22.07 -1.39
N ALA A 103 -4.27 22.50 -2.58
CA ALA A 103 -5.68 22.52 -2.95
C ALA A 103 -6.26 21.09 -3.04
N VAL A 104 -5.51 20.13 -3.58
CA VAL A 104 -5.88 18.71 -3.63
C VAL A 104 -6.04 18.14 -2.21
N LEU A 105 -5.05 18.37 -1.34
CA LEU A 105 -5.08 17.90 0.05
C LEU A 105 -6.23 18.54 0.84
N ALA A 106 -6.45 19.84 0.68
CA ALA A 106 -7.54 20.57 1.33
C ALA A 106 -8.91 20.06 0.87
N ALA A 107 -9.10 19.83 -0.43
CA ALA A 107 -10.34 19.28 -0.98
C ALA A 107 -10.63 17.88 -0.43
N GLN A 108 -9.62 17.00 -0.38
CA GLN A 108 -9.76 15.66 0.21
C GLN A 108 -10.14 15.74 1.69
N GLN A 109 -9.42 16.56 2.47
CA GLN A 109 -9.66 16.68 3.90
C GLN A 109 -11.05 17.25 4.20
N ALA A 110 -11.45 18.33 3.52
CA ALA A 110 -12.75 18.96 3.71
C ALA A 110 -13.92 18.01 3.36
N ALA A 111 -13.75 17.18 2.32
CA ALA A 111 -14.77 16.24 1.91
C ALA A 111 -14.86 15.01 2.83
N PHE A 112 -13.73 14.48 3.28
CA PHE A 112 -13.70 13.23 4.03
C PHE A 112 -13.97 13.42 5.52
N ALA A 113 -13.55 14.54 6.12
CA ALA A 113 -13.70 14.79 7.55
C ALA A 113 -15.13 14.56 8.09
N PRO A 114 -16.20 15.15 7.53
CA PRO A 114 -17.56 14.91 8.04
C PRO A 114 -18.04 13.47 7.82
N VAL A 115 -17.59 12.81 6.74
CA VAL A 115 -17.94 11.42 6.45
C VAL A 115 -17.32 10.48 7.48
N LEU A 116 -16.04 10.69 7.79
CA LEU A 116 -15.34 9.89 8.78
C LEU A 116 -15.88 10.14 10.19
N ALA A 117 -16.17 11.39 10.54
CA ALA A 117 -16.79 11.74 11.82
C ALA A 117 -18.12 11.01 12.03
N ALA A 118 -19.00 11.02 11.01
CA ALA A 118 -20.28 10.32 11.07
C ALA A 118 -20.11 8.80 11.16
N ALA A 119 -19.13 8.24 10.42
CA ALA A 119 -18.87 6.80 10.43
C ALA A 119 -18.38 6.30 11.80
N LEU A 120 -17.57 7.09 12.52
CA LEU A 120 -16.99 6.70 13.81
C LEU A 120 -17.79 7.16 15.03
N ALA A 121 -18.86 7.95 14.83
CA ALA A 121 -19.74 8.44 15.90
C ALA A 121 -20.33 7.34 16.82
N PRO A 122 -20.56 6.08 16.39
CA PRO A 122 -21.01 5.01 17.27
C PRO A 122 -19.98 4.47 18.26
N ILE A 123 -18.69 4.81 18.11
CA ILE A 123 -17.61 4.35 19.00
C ILE A 123 -17.61 5.22 20.27
N ASP A 124 -17.35 4.61 21.43
CA ASP A 124 -17.23 5.35 22.68
C ASP A 124 -16.12 6.43 22.57
N PRO A 125 -16.38 7.69 22.95
CA PRO A 125 -15.40 8.76 22.80
C PRO A 125 -14.09 8.53 23.55
N ALA A 126 -14.11 7.88 24.72
CA ALA A 126 -12.89 7.60 25.47
C ALA A 126 -12.04 6.54 24.76
N GLU A 127 -12.68 5.52 24.20
CA GLU A 127 -12.02 4.49 23.40
C GLU A 127 -11.44 5.04 22.08
N LEU A 128 -12.17 5.94 21.42
CA LEU A 128 -11.69 6.59 20.20
C LEU A 128 -10.50 7.51 20.50
N GLY A 129 -10.55 8.26 21.60
CA GLY A 129 -9.45 9.10 22.07
C GLY A 129 -8.21 8.30 22.45
N GLU A 130 -8.37 7.16 23.13
CA GLU A 130 -7.27 6.25 23.44
C GLU A 130 -6.58 5.72 22.17
N LEU A 131 -7.37 5.29 21.18
CA LEU A 131 -6.83 4.85 19.90
C LEU A 131 -6.11 5.98 19.17
N ALA A 132 -6.65 7.20 19.20
CA ALA A 132 -6.04 8.37 18.59
C ALA A 132 -4.68 8.71 19.23
N GLU A 133 -4.56 8.63 20.56
CA GLU A 133 -3.29 8.87 21.25
C GLU A 133 -2.24 7.79 20.96
N LEU A 134 -2.61 6.51 20.97
CA LEU A 134 -1.72 5.41 20.58
C LEU A 134 -1.24 5.57 19.13
N ALA A 135 -2.17 5.83 18.21
CA ALA A 135 -1.87 6.02 16.80
C ALA A 135 -1.01 7.27 16.55
N ARG A 136 -1.25 8.36 17.29
CA ARG A 136 -0.42 9.58 17.25
C ARG A 136 0.99 9.31 17.73
N ALA A 137 1.16 8.66 18.88
CA ALA A 137 2.48 8.35 19.41
C ALA A 137 3.30 7.51 18.42
N ALA A 138 2.67 6.48 17.82
CA ALA A 138 3.32 5.67 16.80
C ALA A 138 3.66 6.47 15.53
N GLY A 139 2.72 7.29 15.05
CA GLY A 139 2.94 8.14 13.89
C GLY A 139 4.04 9.20 14.09
N GLN A 140 4.14 9.77 15.29
CA GLN A 140 5.22 10.72 15.63
C GLN A 140 6.58 10.04 15.64
N ALA A 141 6.69 8.81 16.16
CA ALA A 141 7.93 8.04 16.08
C ALA A 141 8.30 7.67 14.64
N ALA A 142 7.32 7.31 13.79
CA ALA A 142 7.57 7.15 12.36
C ALA A 142 8.12 8.45 11.73
N ALA A 143 7.47 9.59 11.96
CA ALA A 143 7.86 10.89 11.43
C ALA A 143 9.27 11.34 11.88
N ALA A 144 9.71 10.91 13.06
CA ALA A 144 11.07 11.14 13.57
C ALA A 144 12.14 10.34 12.82
N ASN A 145 11.76 9.29 12.08
CA ASN A 145 12.64 8.40 11.31
C ASN A 145 12.36 8.53 9.79
N ARG A 146 12.21 9.76 9.29
CA ARG A 146 11.75 10.08 7.92
C ARG A 146 12.83 9.95 6.83
N GLU A 147 14.08 9.77 7.21
CA GLU A 147 15.21 9.70 6.28
C GLU A 147 15.01 8.56 5.26
N GLY A 148 15.14 8.88 3.96
CA GLY A 148 14.88 7.93 2.87
C GLY A 148 13.40 7.58 2.65
N ARG A 149 12.47 8.28 3.30
CA ARG A 149 11.03 7.99 3.27
C ARG A 149 10.24 9.21 2.77
N PRO A 150 10.22 9.46 1.45
CA PRO A 150 9.71 10.72 0.89
C PRO A 150 8.21 10.94 1.12
N LEU A 151 7.37 9.91 1.04
CA LEU A 151 5.92 10.07 1.28
C LEU A 151 5.63 10.32 2.76
N LEU A 152 6.30 9.58 3.63
CA LEU A 152 6.25 9.85 5.06
C LEU A 152 6.71 11.28 5.37
N ALA A 153 7.81 11.74 4.78
CA ALA A 153 8.34 13.08 5.01
C ALA A 153 7.33 14.17 4.60
N GLY A 154 6.64 13.98 3.47
CA GLY A 154 5.56 14.87 3.04
C GLY A 154 4.38 14.92 4.03
N LEU A 155 3.95 13.77 4.54
CA LEU A 155 2.90 13.71 5.57
C LEU A 155 3.33 14.33 6.89
N ALA A 156 4.56 14.04 7.34
CA ALA A 156 5.10 14.53 8.60
C ALA A 156 5.26 16.05 8.64
N ALA A 157 5.31 16.72 7.49
CA ALA A 157 5.33 18.17 7.39
C ALA A 157 3.95 18.82 7.63
N LEU A 158 2.86 18.05 7.54
CA LEU A 158 1.51 18.55 7.81
C LEU A 158 1.26 18.63 9.32
N PRO A 159 0.47 19.62 9.80
CA PRO A 159 0.10 19.69 11.21
C PRO A 159 -0.77 18.48 11.59
N TRP A 160 -0.54 17.94 12.79
CA TRP A 160 -1.42 16.93 13.36
C TRP A 160 -2.83 17.51 13.59
N PRO A 161 -3.89 16.83 13.14
CA PRO A 161 -5.27 17.21 13.47
C PRO A 161 -5.53 17.17 14.97
N ARG A 162 -6.63 17.79 15.43
CA ARG A 162 -7.03 17.78 16.85
C ARG A 162 -8.10 16.73 17.15
N GLU A 163 -9.02 16.55 16.23
CA GLU A 163 -10.16 15.65 16.36
C GLU A 163 -9.71 14.18 16.21
N ASP A 164 -10.12 13.32 17.15
CA ASP A 164 -9.62 11.93 17.28
C ASP A 164 -9.75 11.12 15.98
N HIS A 165 -10.89 11.22 15.29
CA HIS A 165 -11.10 10.54 14.01
C HIS A 165 -10.12 10.99 12.92
N LEU A 166 -9.76 12.29 12.89
CA LEU A 166 -8.77 12.81 11.95
C LEU A 166 -7.34 12.46 12.37
N VAL A 167 -7.06 12.37 13.68
CA VAL A 167 -5.78 11.87 14.19
C VAL A 167 -5.56 10.43 13.75
N ILE A 168 -6.56 9.56 13.89
CA ILE A 168 -6.50 8.16 13.46
C ILE A 168 -6.26 8.09 11.93
N TRP A 169 -6.99 8.86 11.14
CA TRP A 169 -6.81 8.90 9.69
C TRP A 169 -5.42 9.43 9.27
N HIS A 170 -4.91 10.47 9.95
CA HIS A 170 -3.58 10.99 9.71
C HIS A 170 -2.50 9.96 10.08
N ALA A 171 -2.61 9.34 11.26
CA ALA A 171 -1.70 8.28 11.70
C ALA A 171 -1.72 7.07 10.76
N ALA A 172 -2.89 6.66 10.26
CA ALA A 172 -3.00 5.59 9.29
C ALA A 172 -2.21 5.88 8.00
N LYS A 173 -2.27 7.12 7.49
CA LYS A 173 -1.45 7.56 6.36
C LYS A 173 0.04 7.51 6.72
N VAL A 174 0.44 8.10 7.84
CA VAL A 174 1.84 8.17 8.30
C VAL A 174 2.45 6.77 8.45
N LEU A 175 1.80 5.88 9.19
CA LEU A 175 2.31 4.51 9.43
C LEU A 175 2.30 3.67 8.16
N ARG A 176 1.30 3.85 7.29
CA ARG A 176 1.27 3.21 5.98
C ARG A 176 2.45 3.63 5.10
N GLU A 177 2.71 4.93 4.99
CA GLU A 177 3.82 5.42 4.17
C GLU A 177 5.17 5.08 4.79
N HIS A 178 5.28 5.07 6.12
CA HIS A 178 6.45 4.53 6.82
C HIS A 178 6.71 3.07 6.45
N ARG A 179 5.71 2.19 6.52
CA ARG A 179 5.89 0.79 6.12
C ARG A 179 6.17 0.66 4.61
N GLY A 180 5.46 1.42 3.78
CA GLY A 180 5.57 1.39 2.32
C GLY A 180 6.94 1.85 1.81
N ASP A 181 7.48 2.94 2.33
CA ASP A 181 8.81 3.44 1.96
C ASP A 181 9.91 2.44 2.37
N GLY A 182 9.74 1.76 3.51
CA GLY A 182 10.63 0.68 3.94
C GLY A 182 10.56 -0.55 3.03
N HIS A 183 9.37 -0.86 2.53
CA HIS A 183 9.17 -1.93 1.55
C HIS A 183 9.89 -1.62 0.22
N ILE A 184 9.81 -0.37 -0.25
CA ILE A 184 10.52 0.09 -1.45
C ILE A 184 12.03 -0.08 -1.28
N ALA A 185 12.60 0.25 -0.12
CA ALA A 185 14.02 0.03 0.14
C ALA A 185 14.42 -1.45 -0.02
N GLY A 186 13.61 -2.39 0.47
CA GLY A 186 13.83 -3.83 0.27
C GLY A 186 13.79 -4.24 -1.21
N LEU A 187 12.84 -3.70 -1.99
CA LEU A 187 12.76 -3.96 -3.44
C LEU A 187 13.99 -3.43 -4.19
N VAL A 188 14.48 -2.24 -3.82
CA VAL A 188 15.68 -1.63 -4.40
C VAL A 188 16.91 -2.46 -4.10
N LEU A 189 17.09 -2.93 -2.85
CA LEU A 189 18.22 -3.79 -2.46
C LEU A 189 18.24 -5.12 -3.23
N GLU A 190 17.07 -5.65 -3.56
CA GLU A 190 16.92 -6.86 -4.37
C GLU A 190 17.03 -6.60 -5.89
N GLY A 191 17.25 -5.34 -6.30
CA GLY A 191 17.34 -4.93 -7.71
C GLY A 191 16.08 -5.27 -8.50
N LEU A 192 14.91 -5.18 -7.86
CA LEU A 192 13.62 -5.44 -8.50
C LEU A 192 13.06 -4.15 -9.08
N ARG A 193 12.61 -4.14 -10.32
CA ARG A 193 11.93 -2.99 -10.91
C ARG A 193 10.51 -2.87 -10.35
N GLY A 194 9.88 -1.72 -10.59
CA GLY A 194 8.48 -1.47 -10.22
C GLY A 194 7.51 -2.56 -10.66
N ILE A 195 7.59 -2.98 -11.93
CA ILE A 195 6.75 -4.05 -12.47
C ILE A 195 7.13 -5.43 -11.92
N ASP A 196 8.41 -5.67 -11.58
CA ASP A 196 8.86 -6.93 -10.99
C ASP A 196 8.18 -7.14 -9.62
N ALA A 197 8.03 -6.06 -8.84
CA ALA A 197 7.33 -6.09 -7.55
C ALA A 197 5.87 -6.53 -7.68
N LEU A 198 5.16 -6.12 -8.73
CA LEU A 198 3.77 -6.54 -8.97
C LEU A 198 3.68 -8.02 -9.33
N VAL A 199 4.56 -8.50 -10.22
CA VAL A 199 4.60 -9.92 -10.62
C VAL A 199 4.88 -10.81 -9.41
N ILE A 200 5.89 -10.45 -8.61
CA ILE A 200 6.25 -11.21 -7.41
C ILE A 200 5.12 -11.17 -6.38
N HIS A 201 4.45 -10.02 -6.19
CA HIS A 201 3.31 -9.91 -5.29
C HIS A 201 2.15 -10.82 -5.74
N ALA A 202 1.83 -10.81 -7.04
CA ALA A 202 0.81 -11.68 -7.62
C ALA A 202 1.13 -13.17 -7.35
N ALA A 203 2.36 -13.59 -7.66
CA ALA A 203 2.83 -14.95 -7.46
C ALA A 203 2.91 -15.38 -5.98
N TYR A 204 3.27 -14.45 -5.08
CA TYR A 204 3.40 -14.75 -3.64
C TYR A 204 2.04 -14.86 -2.94
N GLU A 205 1.14 -13.94 -3.24
CA GLU A 205 -0.17 -13.87 -2.58
C GLU A 205 -1.25 -14.70 -3.30
N GLY A 206 -0.96 -15.18 -4.51
CA GLY A 206 -1.92 -15.88 -5.39
C GLY A 206 -3.00 -14.96 -5.96
N TRP A 207 -2.65 -13.71 -6.29
CA TRP A 207 -3.58 -12.77 -6.91
C TRP A 207 -3.56 -12.92 -8.44
N PRO A 208 -4.70 -12.69 -9.13
CA PRO A 208 -4.71 -12.60 -10.59
C PRO A 208 -3.79 -11.46 -11.04
N GLY A 209 -2.74 -11.80 -11.79
CA GLY A 209 -1.71 -10.85 -12.22
C GLY A 209 -2.27 -9.69 -13.04
N GLU A 210 -3.31 -9.95 -13.85
CA GLU A 210 -3.96 -8.96 -14.71
C GLU A 210 -4.59 -7.83 -13.90
N LEU A 211 -5.28 -8.16 -12.80
CA LEU A 211 -5.92 -7.15 -11.95
C LEU A 211 -4.88 -6.20 -11.34
N LEU A 212 -3.75 -6.73 -10.87
CA LEU A 212 -2.66 -5.93 -10.32
C LEU A 212 -1.99 -5.09 -11.41
N ARG A 213 -1.71 -5.70 -12.57
CA ARG A 213 -1.15 -5.03 -13.75
C ARG A 213 -2.02 -3.85 -14.19
N ASP A 214 -3.32 -4.08 -14.38
CA ASP A 214 -4.28 -3.09 -14.85
C ASP A 214 -4.46 -1.96 -13.83
N SER A 215 -4.53 -2.28 -12.54
CA SER A 215 -4.63 -1.26 -11.47
C SER A 215 -3.47 -0.27 -11.46
N ARG A 216 -2.31 -0.66 -12.04
CA ARG A 216 -1.10 0.16 -12.15
C ARG A 216 -0.80 0.62 -13.58
N ARG A 217 -1.74 0.36 -14.50
CA ARG A 217 -1.71 0.74 -15.93
C ARG A 217 -0.50 0.21 -16.69
N TRP A 218 0.03 -0.95 -16.31
CA TRP A 218 1.07 -1.63 -17.10
C TRP A 218 0.45 -2.39 -18.29
N ASP A 219 1.14 -2.38 -19.42
CA ASP A 219 0.71 -3.15 -20.60
C ASP A 219 1.12 -4.64 -20.49
N PRO A 220 0.40 -5.55 -21.17
CA PRO A 220 0.74 -6.98 -21.17
C PRO A 220 2.17 -7.29 -21.65
N PRO A 221 2.70 -6.68 -22.74
CA PRO A 221 4.07 -6.94 -23.16
C PRO A 221 5.14 -6.61 -22.10
N ALA A 222 4.98 -5.51 -21.37
CA ALA A 222 5.89 -5.15 -20.28
C ALA A 222 5.82 -6.19 -19.14
N TRP A 223 4.62 -6.69 -18.83
CA TRP A 223 4.41 -7.75 -17.84
C TRP A 223 5.09 -9.05 -18.24
N ASP A 224 4.91 -9.51 -19.48
CA ASP A 224 5.53 -10.73 -19.98
C ASP A 224 7.05 -10.63 -19.98
N ALA A 225 7.59 -9.47 -20.36
CA ALA A 225 9.02 -9.19 -20.28
C ALA A 225 9.54 -9.23 -18.82
N SER A 226 8.74 -8.77 -17.85
CA SER A 226 9.03 -8.87 -16.42
C SER A 226 9.04 -10.32 -15.94
N VAL A 227 8.02 -11.10 -16.28
CA VAL A 227 7.96 -12.54 -15.99
C VAL A 227 9.17 -13.27 -16.55
N ALA A 228 9.50 -13.05 -17.83
CA ALA A 228 10.66 -13.69 -18.47
C ALA A 228 11.99 -13.31 -17.79
N SER A 229 12.13 -12.05 -17.37
CA SER A 229 13.31 -11.58 -16.62
C SER A 229 13.41 -12.27 -15.26
N LEU A 230 12.32 -12.35 -14.51
CA LEU A 230 12.27 -12.97 -13.20
C LEU A 230 12.50 -14.49 -13.26
N ARG A 231 12.07 -15.18 -14.32
CA ARG A 231 12.43 -16.58 -14.61
C ARG A 231 13.93 -16.74 -14.81
N ARG A 232 14.56 -15.93 -15.68
CA ARG A 232 16.02 -15.94 -15.89
C ARG A 232 16.80 -15.65 -14.60
N ARG A 233 16.24 -14.85 -13.70
CA ARG A 233 16.81 -14.53 -12.37
C ARG A 233 16.55 -15.63 -11.32
N GLY A 234 15.82 -16.69 -11.66
CA GLY A 234 15.48 -17.79 -10.75
C GLY A 234 14.43 -17.44 -9.69
N TRP A 235 13.69 -16.33 -9.83
CA TRP A 235 12.61 -15.97 -8.89
C TRP A 235 11.32 -16.73 -9.15
N LEU A 236 11.00 -16.97 -10.42
CA LEU A 236 9.78 -17.64 -10.85
C LEU A 236 10.10 -19.00 -11.47
N THR A 237 9.16 -19.93 -11.33
CA THR A 237 9.23 -21.21 -12.01
C THR A 237 9.04 -21.01 -13.52
N GLU A 238 9.62 -21.92 -14.29
CA GLU A 238 9.22 -22.18 -15.67
C GLU A 238 7.84 -22.85 -15.64
N ALA A 239 6.79 -22.12 -15.26
CA ALA A 239 5.44 -22.67 -15.36
C ALA A 239 5.17 -22.96 -16.85
N ALA A 240 5.08 -24.24 -17.19
CA ALA A 240 4.56 -24.67 -18.48
C ALA A 240 3.12 -24.13 -18.57
N THR A 241 2.86 -23.26 -19.55
CA THR A 241 1.51 -23.17 -20.09
C THR A 241 1.10 -24.61 -20.39
N PRO A 242 -0.04 -25.14 -19.90
CA PRO A 242 -0.59 -26.32 -20.51
C PRO A 242 -0.66 -26.01 -22.02
N GLU A 243 0.02 -26.78 -22.86
CA GLU A 243 -0.22 -26.71 -24.30
C GLU A 243 -1.70 -27.03 -24.48
N VAL A 244 -2.52 -26.00 -24.73
CA VAL A 244 -3.84 -26.20 -25.28
C VAL A 244 -3.61 -26.64 -26.72
N THR A 245 -3.41 -27.93 -26.93
CA THR A 245 -3.51 -28.51 -28.27
C THR A 245 -4.97 -28.36 -28.73
N PRO A 246 -5.23 -28.11 -30.04
CA PRO A 246 -6.57 -27.75 -30.53
C PRO A 246 -7.64 -28.85 -30.44
N GLU A 247 -7.42 -29.93 -29.69
CA GLU A 247 -8.21 -31.16 -29.75
C GLU A 247 -9.12 -31.37 -28.53
N VAL A 248 -9.24 -30.39 -27.62
CA VAL A 248 -10.16 -30.48 -26.47
C VAL A 248 -11.18 -29.32 -26.48
N THR A 249 -12.32 -29.63 -27.12
CA THR A 249 -13.68 -29.06 -26.95
C THR A 249 -13.93 -27.59 -27.37
N PRO A 250 -14.67 -27.32 -28.48
CA PRO A 250 -14.92 -25.97 -29.02
C PRO A 250 -15.89 -25.04 -28.26
N GLU A 251 -16.34 -25.37 -27.04
CA GLU A 251 -17.49 -24.68 -26.41
C GLU A 251 -17.19 -23.94 -25.09
N LEU A 252 -15.92 -23.71 -24.76
CA LEU A 252 -15.54 -22.94 -23.57
C LEU A 252 -15.41 -21.44 -23.88
N THR A 253 -16.54 -20.77 -24.08
CA THR A 253 -16.59 -19.29 -24.11
C THR A 253 -16.85 -18.68 -22.73
N ALA A 254 -16.01 -17.70 -22.37
CA ALA A 254 -16.22 -16.59 -21.43
C ALA A 254 -16.60 -16.85 -19.95
N ALA A 255 -16.85 -18.09 -19.51
CA ALA A 255 -17.26 -18.38 -18.13
C ALA A 255 -16.17 -18.99 -17.21
N VAL A 256 -14.95 -19.25 -17.71
CA VAL A 256 -13.90 -20.02 -16.97
C VAL A 256 -12.63 -19.19 -16.69
N THR A 257 -12.73 -17.87 -16.73
CA THR A 257 -11.57 -16.96 -16.57
C THR A 257 -10.84 -17.06 -15.21
N PRO A 258 -11.51 -17.30 -14.05
CA PRO A 258 -10.80 -17.37 -12.77
C PRO A 258 -9.90 -18.61 -12.61
N GLU A 259 -10.30 -19.75 -13.15
CA GLU A 259 -9.53 -21.01 -13.01
C GLU A 259 -8.34 -21.06 -13.99
N LEU A 260 -8.48 -20.45 -15.17
CA LEU A 260 -7.38 -20.32 -16.15
C LEU A 260 -6.33 -19.27 -15.74
N THR A 261 -6.71 -18.17 -15.08
CA THR A 261 -5.74 -17.14 -14.66
C THR A 261 -4.82 -17.59 -13.53
N ALA A 262 -5.31 -18.48 -12.64
CA ALA A 262 -4.45 -19.16 -11.66
C ALA A 262 -3.39 -20.06 -12.32
N ALA A 263 -3.65 -20.58 -13.53
CA ALA A 263 -2.69 -21.38 -14.31
C ALA A 263 -1.69 -20.53 -15.13
N VAL A 264 -1.90 -19.21 -15.27
CA VAL A 264 -1.05 -18.31 -16.07
C VAL A 264 -0.12 -17.44 -15.22
N THR A 265 -0.42 -17.23 -13.94
CA THR A 265 0.50 -16.53 -13.04
C THR A 265 1.62 -17.48 -12.60
N PRO A 266 2.88 -17.26 -12.99
CA PRO A 266 3.98 -18.16 -12.64
C PRO A 266 4.18 -18.20 -11.12
N GLU A 267 4.46 -19.40 -10.59
CA GLU A 267 4.76 -19.57 -9.18
C GLU A 267 6.17 -19.08 -8.85
N LEU A 268 6.40 -18.73 -7.57
CA LEU A 268 7.76 -18.48 -7.09
C LEU A 268 8.55 -19.79 -6.96
N THR A 269 9.84 -19.76 -7.29
CA THR A 269 10.76 -20.86 -6.93
C THR A 269 11.00 -20.87 -5.41
N ALA A 270 11.70 -21.89 -4.90
CA ALA A 270 12.13 -21.91 -3.50
C ALA A 270 13.01 -20.69 -3.16
N GLU A 271 13.89 -20.28 -4.08
CA GLU A 271 14.73 -19.10 -3.93
C GLU A 271 13.92 -17.80 -4.00
N GLY A 272 13.02 -17.67 -5.00
CA GLY A 272 12.11 -16.53 -5.10
C GLY A 272 11.26 -16.34 -3.84
N ARG A 273 10.77 -17.44 -3.25
CA ARG A 273 10.06 -17.41 -1.96
C ARG A 273 10.96 -16.96 -0.80
N ARG A 274 12.22 -17.40 -0.74
CA ARG A 274 13.17 -16.96 0.30
C ARG A 274 13.45 -15.46 0.20
N ARG A 275 13.79 -14.95 -0.98
CA ARG A 275 14.07 -13.53 -1.20
C ARG A 275 12.83 -12.66 -0.97
N ARG A 276 11.66 -13.14 -1.40
CA ARG A 276 10.39 -12.46 -1.13
C ARG A 276 10.10 -12.34 0.36
N ARG A 277 10.32 -13.42 1.14
CA ARG A 277 10.21 -13.37 2.60
C ARG A 277 11.21 -12.41 3.22
N TRP A 278 12.46 -12.43 2.76
CA TRP A 278 13.47 -11.46 3.23
C TRP A 278 12.99 -10.02 3.08
N ILE A 279 12.37 -9.66 1.95
CA ILE A 279 11.77 -8.32 1.75
C ILE A 279 10.67 -8.04 2.79
N GLU A 280 9.74 -8.97 3.04
CA GLU A 280 8.69 -8.77 4.05
C GLU A 280 9.27 -8.64 5.47
N ASP A 281 10.20 -9.52 5.85
CA ASP A 281 10.83 -9.50 7.18
C ASP A 281 11.55 -8.17 7.42
N ARG A 282 12.29 -7.66 6.43
CA ARG A 282 12.92 -6.34 6.50
C ARG A 282 11.90 -5.21 6.53
N THR A 283 10.80 -5.33 5.78
CA THR A 283 9.71 -4.34 5.78
C THR A 283 9.13 -4.17 7.19
N ASP A 284 8.82 -5.28 7.86
CA ASP A 284 8.20 -5.26 9.18
C ASP A 284 9.22 -4.85 10.27
N GLN A 285 10.48 -5.27 10.15
CA GLN A 285 11.55 -4.80 11.05
C GLN A 285 11.78 -3.28 10.96
N LEU A 286 11.78 -2.73 9.75
CA LEU A 286 11.88 -1.28 9.54
C LEU A 286 10.63 -0.54 10.05
N ALA A 287 9.46 -1.18 10.01
CA ALA A 287 8.23 -0.62 10.55
C ALA A 287 8.21 -0.59 12.09
N ALA A 288 8.87 -1.54 12.76
CA ALA A 288 8.89 -1.68 14.22
C ALA A 288 9.34 -0.42 14.97
N LEU A 289 10.24 0.38 14.37
CA LEU A 289 10.70 1.66 14.94
C LEU A 289 9.55 2.63 15.25
N ALA A 290 8.47 2.59 14.46
CA ALA A 290 7.31 3.44 14.69
C ALA A 290 6.54 3.06 15.96
N TYR A 291 6.63 1.80 16.42
CA TYR A 291 5.81 1.28 17.51
C TYR A 291 6.53 1.23 18.85
N ALA A 292 7.83 1.53 18.89
CA ALA A 292 8.62 1.56 20.12
C ALA A 292 8.00 2.38 21.27
N PRO A 293 7.38 3.57 21.05
CA PRO A 293 6.80 4.34 22.15
C PRO A 293 5.57 3.71 22.80
N ILE A 294 4.83 2.88 22.06
CA ILE A 294 3.59 2.25 22.57
C ILE A 294 3.81 0.81 23.03
N GLY A 295 4.93 0.19 22.63
CA GLY A 295 5.27 -1.19 23.00
C GLY A 295 4.28 -2.23 22.49
N ASP A 296 4.50 -3.49 22.86
CA ASP A 296 3.63 -4.60 22.48
C ASP A 296 2.21 -4.44 23.03
N ALA A 297 2.08 -3.99 24.28
CA ALA A 297 0.78 -3.77 24.90
C ALA A 297 -0.02 -2.66 24.19
N GLY A 298 0.65 -1.58 23.76
CA GLY A 298 -0.01 -0.52 23.00
C GLY A 298 -0.42 -0.97 21.61
N MET A 299 0.39 -1.81 20.94
CA MET A 299 -0.02 -2.42 19.66
C MET A 299 -1.22 -3.36 19.83
N ASP A 300 -1.22 -4.21 20.86
CA ASP A 300 -2.34 -5.11 21.17
C ASP A 300 -3.61 -4.30 21.45
N ARG A 301 -3.49 -3.17 22.16
CA ARG A 301 -4.61 -2.25 22.42
C ARG A 301 -5.07 -1.52 21.16
N MET A 302 -4.17 -1.09 20.28
CA MET A 302 -4.53 -0.53 18.97
C MET A 302 -5.31 -1.54 18.12
N ILE A 303 -4.94 -2.82 18.15
CA ILE A 303 -5.64 -3.89 17.42
C ILE A 303 -7.06 -4.06 17.94
N GLU A 304 -7.23 -4.12 19.27
CA GLU A 304 -8.54 -4.25 19.92
C GLU A 304 -9.46 -3.07 19.58
N LEU A 305 -8.98 -1.84 19.77
CA LEU A 305 -9.76 -0.63 19.51
C LEU A 305 -10.01 -0.43 18.01
N GLY A 306 -9.00 -0.69 17.17
CA GLY A 306 -9.12 -0.57 15.72
C GLY A 306 -10.14 -1.55 15.12
N ALA A 307 -10.37 -2.71 15.74
CA ALA A 307 -11.46 -3.61 15.32
C ALA A 307 -12.84 -2.91 15.33
N LYS A 308 -13.08 -2.01 16.28
CA LYS A 308 -14.30 -1.18 16.35
C LYS A 308 -14.36 -0.17 15.21
N VAL A 309 -13.23 0.45 14.87
CA VAL A 309 -13.11 1.34 13.69
C VAL A 309 -13.42 0.58 12.41
N VAL A 310 -12.85 -0.60 12.21
CA VAL A 310 -13.11 -1.44 11.02
C VAL A 310 -14.59 -1.80 10.91
N ALA A 311 -15.21 -2.21 12.02
CA ALA A 311 -16.64 -2.51 12.06
C ALA A 311 -17.50 -1.29 11.74
N ALA A 312 -17.19 -0.12 12.32
CA ALA A 312 -17.92 1.12 12.11
C ALA A 312 -17.84 1.62 10.66
N LEU A 313 -16.65 1.58 10.04
CA LEU A 313 -16.47 1.88 8.61
C LEU A 313 -17.30 0.93 7.73
N GLY A 314 -17.31 -0.36 8.06
CA GLY A 314 -18.11 -1.36 7.36
C GLY A 314 -19.62 -1.11 7.47
N ALA A 315 -20.11 -0.75 8.65
CA ALA A 315 -21.51 -0.39 8.88
C ALA A 315 -21.92 0.90 8.14
N ALA A 316 -20.99 1.85 8.00
CA ALA A 316 -21.18 3.08 7.23
C ALA A 316 -21.09 2.87 5.70
N GLY A 317 -20.88 1.64 5.23
CA GLY A 317 -20.74 1.34 3.80
C GLY A 317 -19.48 1.92 3.17
N LEU A 318 -18.51 2.35 3.97
CA LEU A 318 -17.22 2.83 3.48
C LEU A 318 -16.41 1.60 3.04
N ALA A 319 -16.19 1.47 1.74
CA ALA A 319 -15.33 0.43 1.21
C ALA A 319 -13.92 0.60 1.80
N THR A 320 -13.46 -0.41 2.55
CA THR A 320 -12.14 -0.38 3.22
C THR A 320 -11.11 -1.29 2.54
N ARG A 321 -11.54 -2.11 1.58
CA ARG A 321 -10.69 -2.99 0.78
C ARG A 321 -11.21 -3.07 -0.64
N LEU A 322 -10.29 -3.04 -1.62
CA LEU A 322 -10.49 -3.79 -2.86
C LEU A 322 -10.58 -5.26 -2.44
N ARG A 323 -11.79 -5.82 -2.37
CA ARG A 323 -11.95 -7.23 -2.03
C ARG A 323 -11.20 -8.04 -3.08
N ARG A 324 -10.40 -9.01 -2.64
CA ARG A 324 -10.00 -10.13 -3.50
C ARG A 324 -11.30 -10.67 -4.10
N PRO A 325 -11.43 -10.82 -5.43
CA PRO A 325 -12.59 -11.50 -5.99
C PRO A 325 -12.64 -12.87 -5.32
N VAL A 326 -13.61 -13.08 -4.43
CA VAL A 326 -13.89 -14.41 -3.92
C VAL A 326 -14.55 -15.09 -5.10
N ALA A 327 -13.88 -16.11 -5.66
CA ALA A 327 -14.51 -17.00 -6.63
C ALA A 327 -15.81 -17.50 -5.99
N ARG A 328 -16.94 -17.21 -6.63
CA ARG A 328 -18.19 -17.92 -6.39
C ARG A 328 -18.21 -19.15 -7.28
#